data_AF-A0A2E2D605-F1
#
_entry.id   AF-A0A2E2D605-F1
#
_cell.length_a   1.000
_cell.length_b   1.000
_cell.length_c   1.000
_cell.angle_alpha   90.00
_cell.angle_beta   90.00
_cell.angle_gamma   90.00
#
_symmetry.space_group_name_H-M   'P 1'
#
loop_
_entity.id
_entity.type
_entity.pdbx_description
1 polymer ?
#
loop_
_entity_poly.entity_id
_entity_poly.type
_entity_poly.pdbx_seq_one_letter_code
_entity_poly.pdbx_strand_id
1 'polypeptide(L)'
;MNTNAQEALKEYREKIRTGEIEKPPQKTPLDRHLEDKTSKAKAIVAFCFQCIYDPAEKGSWKTQVRNCPCTDCPLWNVRPK
;
A
#
# COMPACT_ATOMS: atom_id res chain seq x y z
N MET A 1 -13.47 21.89 -11.20
CA MET A 1 -12.19 21.44 -10.60
C MET A 1 -11.65 22.59 -9.77
N ASN A 2 -11.16 22.35 -8.55
CA ASN A 2 -10.60 23.40 -7.70
C ASN A 2 -9.16 23.70 -8.18
N THR A 3 -8.98 24.85 -8.81
CA THR A 3 -7.73 25.29 -9.47
C THR A 3 -6.58 25.41 -8.48
N ASN A 4 -6.85 25.93 -7.27
CA ASN A 4 -5.85 26.12 -6.22
C ASN A 4 -5.25 24.78 -5.77
N ALA A 5 -6.08 23.72 -5.72
CA ALA A 5 -5.61 22.38 -5.37
C ALA A 5 -4.69 21.79 -6.46
N GLN A 6 -4.95 22.11 -7.74
CA GLN A 6 -4.12 21.63 -8.86
C GLN A 6 -2.78 22.37 -8.91
N GLU A 7 -2.78 23.67 -8.63
CA GLU A 7 -1.57 24.49 -8.56
C GLU A 7 -0.67 24.06 -7.42
N ALA A 8 -1.21 23.85 -6.22
CA ALA A 8 -0.47 23.32 -5.08
C ALA A 8 0.16 21.95 -5.38
N LEU A 9 -0.57 21.07 -6.08
CA LEU A 9 -0.05 19.75 -6.49
C LEU A 9 1.09 19.87 -7.51
N LYS A 10 0.99 20.83 -8.46
CA LYS A 10 2.03 21.08 -9.46
C LYS A 10 3.30 21.60 -8.80
N GLU A 11 3.17 22.55 -7.86
CA GLU A 11 4.29 23.11 -7.10
C GLU A 11 4.99 22.02 -6.27
N TYR A 12 4.24 21.19 -5.54
CA TYR A 12 4.81 20.08 -4.77
C TYR A 12 5.61 19.10 -5.65
N ARG A 13 5.07 18.76 -6.84
CA ARG A 13 5.77 17.90 -7.80
C ARG A 13 7.04 18.55 -8.35
N GLU A 14 7.00 19.85 -8.57
CA GLU A 14 8.16 20.61 -9.02
C GLU A 14 9.26 20.59 -7.96
N LYS A 15 8.93 20.81 -6.68
CA LYS A 15 9.89 20.74 -5.57
C LYS A 15 10.53 19.36 -5.40
N ILE A 16 9.77 18.27 -5.66
CA ILE A 16 10.34 16.91 -5.71
C ILE A 16 11.28 16.77 -6.93
N ARG A 17 10.92 17.36 -8.07
CA ARG A 17 11.73 17.32 -9.31
C ARG A 17 13.04 18.09 -9.16
N THR A 18 13.01 19.26 -8.53
CA THR A 18 14.20 20.10 -8.29
C THR A 18 15.07 19.58 -7.14
N GLY A 19 14.57 18.61 -6.37
CA GLY A 19 15.29 18.04 -5.22
C GLY A 19 15.22 18.89 -3.96
N GLU A 20 14.42 19.97 -3.95
CA GLU A 20 14.13 20.75 -2.74
C GLU A 20 13.40 19.93 -1.68
N ILE A 21 12.65 18.91 -2.10
CA ILE A 21 11.96 17.96 -1.21
C ILE A 21 12.36 16.54 -1.56
N GLU A 22 12.91 15.81 -0.59
CA GLU A 22 13.14 14.38 -0.72
C GLU A 22 11.81 13.62 -0.76
N LYS A 23 11.64 12.73 -1.74
CA LYS A 23 10.44 11.91 -1.86
C LYS A 23 10.39 10.92 -0.68
N PRO A 24 9.31 10.90 0.12
CA PRO A 24 9.22 9.96 1.22
C PRO A 24 9.23 8.52 0.70
N PRO A 25 9.92 7.61 1.40
CA PRO A 25 9.99 6.21 1.00
C PRO A 25 8.60 5.59 1.00
N GLN A 26 8.29 4.82 -0.05
CA GLN A 26 7.03 4.11 -0.15
C GLN A 26 7.07 2.88 0.75
N LYS A 27 6.33 2.93 1.86
CA LYS A 27 6.24 1.81 2.80
C LYS A 27 5.36 0.69 2.25
N THR A 28 5.85 -0.54 2.33
CA THR A 28 5.07 -1.76 2.05
C THR A 28 4.13 -2.06 3.22
N PRO A 29 3.14 -2.96 3.04
CA PRO A 29 2.37 -3.50 4.17
C PRO A 29 3.23 -4.10 5.28
N LEU A 30 4.35 -4.74 4.93
CA LEU A 30 5.28 -5.32 5.89
C LEU A 30 5.95 -4.23 6.74
N ASP A 31 6.46 -3.16 6.10
CA ASP A 31 7.09 -2.04 6.81
C ASP A 31 6.12 -1.38 7.79
N ARG A 32 4.87 -1.16 7.36
CA ARG A 32 3.83 -0.59 8.21
C ARG A 32 3.54 -1.45 9.44
N HIS A 33 3.61 -2.79 9.30
CA HIS A 33 3.46 -3.69 10.43
C HIS A 33 4.69 -3.68 11.35
N LEU A 34 5.90 -3.57 10.81
CA LEU A 34 7.12 -3.47 11.61
C LEU A 34 7.15 -2.22 12.49
N GLU A 35 6.58 -1.11 12.01
CA GLU A 35 6.43 0.14 12.77
C GLU A 35 5.42 0.05 13.92
N ASP A 36 4.43 -0.83 13.81
CA ASP A 36 3.40 -1.05 14.83
C ASP A 36 2.95 -2.51 14.83
N LYS A 37 3.69 -3.29 15.63
CA LYS A 37 3.48 -4.73 15.76
C LYS A 37 2.24 -5.09 16.57
N THR A 38 1.62 -4.13 17.25
CA THR A 38 0.46 -4.37 18.12
C THR A 38 -0.86 -4.34 17.36
N SER A 39 -0.90 -3.70 16.20
CA SER A 39 -2.12 -3.63 15.39
C SER A 39 -2.42 -4.95 14.69
N LYS A 40 -3.46 -5.64 15.17
CA LYS A 40 -4.02 -6.84 14.53
C LYS A 40 -4.36 -6.60 13.05
N ALA A 41 -4.93 -5.44 12.73
CA ALA A 41 -5.27 -5.09 11.36
C ALA A 41 -4.03 -5.01 10.46
N LYS A 42 -2.95 -4.35 10.93
CA LYS A 42 -1.69 -4.28 10.17
C LYS A 42 -1.05 -5.65 9.99
N ALA A 43 -1.10 -6.50 11.02
CA ALA A 43 -0.58 -7.86 10.94
C ALA A 43 -1.30 -8.70 9.86
N ILE A 44 -2.63 -8.66 9.82
CA ILE A 44 -3.42 -9.35 8.78
C ILE A 44 -3.08 -8.83 7.39
N VAL A 45 -3.00 -7.50 7.21
CA VAL A 45 -2.66 -6.89 5.91
C VAL A 45 -1.25 -7.29 5.47
N ALA A 46 -0.27 -7.26 6.38
CA ALA A 46 1.10 -7.67 6.11
C ALA A 46 1.19 -9.16 5.75
N PHE A 47 0.45 -10.03 6.45
CA PHE A 47 0.41 -11.46 6.13
C PHE A 47 -0.20 -11.71 4.74
N CYS A 48 -1.35 -11.12 4.43
CA CYS A 48 -1.96 -11.27 3.11
C CYS A 48 -1.06 -10.75 2.00
N PHE A 49 -0.39 -9.61 2.21
CA PHE A 49 0.63 -9.09 1.29
C PHE A 49 1.75 -10.11 1.08
N GLN A 50 2.38 -10.58 2.16
CA GLN A 50 3.50 -11.53 2.07
C GLN A 50 3.11 -12.89 1.45
N CYS A 51 1.87 -13.33 1.65
CA CYS A 51 1.40 -14.65 1.24
C CYS A 51 1.17 -14.78 -0.26
N ILE A 52 0.59 -13.77 -0.92
CA ILE A 52 0.19 -13.87 -2.34
C ILE A 52 0.79 -12.77 -3.22
N TYR A 53 1.33 -11.68 -2.67
CA TYR A 53 1.80 -10.60 -3.52
C TYR A 53 3.04 -11.00 -4.33
N ASP A 54 2.88 -11.01 -5.65
CA ASP A 54 3.97 -11.13 -6.62
C ASP A 54 4.11 -9.79 -7.40
N PRO A 55 5.23 -9.07 -7.26
CA PRO A 55 5.47 -7.84 -8.01
C PRO A 55 5.64 -8.04 -9.53
N ALA A 56 5.90 -9.27 -10.00
CA ALA A 56 5.96 -9.59 -11.43
C ALA A 56 4.57 -9.85 -12.03
N GLU A 57 3.57 -10.18 -11.21
CA GLU A 57 2.19 -10.38 -11.64
C GLU A 57 1.48 -9.04 -11.84
N LYS A 58 0.50 -9.01 -12.75
CA LYS A 58 -0.27 -7.80 -13.04
C LYS A 58 -1.13 -7.39 -11.85
N GLY A 59 -1.14 -6.08 -11.59
CA GLY A 59 -2.05 -5.46 -10.62
C GLY A 59 -1.36 -5.05 -9.33
N SER A 60 -2.12 -4.39 -8.46
CA SER A 60 -1.64 -4.01 -7.13
C SER A 60 -1.71 -5.20 -6.18
N TRP A 61 -0.92 -5.17 -5.10
CA TRP A 61 -1.03 -6.18 -4.04
C TRP A 61 -2.46 -6.32 -3.49
N LYS A 62 -3.25 -5.24 -3.43
CA LYS A 62 -4.65 -5.30 -3.00
C LYS A 62 -5.50 -6.09 -3.98
N THR A 63 -5.24 -5.92 -5.28
CA THR A 63 -5.91 -6.67 -6.35
C THR A 63 -5.61 -8.16 -6.22
N GLN A 64 -4.35 -8.53 -6.01
CA GLN A 64 -3.94 -9.92 -5.87
C GLN A 64 -4.53 -10.54 -4.58
N VAL A 65 -4.50 -9.84 -3.46
CA VAL A 65 -5.15 -10.29 -2.20
C VAL A 65 -6.65 -10.49 -2.38
N ARG A 66 -7.34 -9.59 -3.09
CA ARG A 66 -8.77 -9.73 -3.39
C ARG A 66 -9.06 -10.92 -4.31
N ASN A 67 -8.15 -11.22 -5.22
CA ASN A 67 -8.25 -12.33 -6.17
C ASN A 67 -7.69 -13.65 -5.61
N CYS A 68 -7.20 -13.67 -4.36
CA CYS A 68 -6.74 -14.89 -3.71
C CYS A 68 -7.84 -15.97 -3.78
N PRO A 69 -7.54 -17.17 -4.31
CA PRO A 69 -8.53 -18.24 -4.48
C PRO A 69 -8.68 -19.13 -3.25
N CYS A 70 -7.85 -18.96 -2.21
CA CYS A 70 -7.83 -19.82 -1.03
C CYS A 70 -9.00 -19.50 -0.08
N THR A 71 -10.18 -20.05 -0.36
CA THR A 71 -11.41 -19.86 0.44
C THR A 71 -11.32 -20.46 1.85
N ASP A 72 -10.52 -21.51 2.02
CA ASP A 72 -10.33 -22.19 3.31
C ASP A 72 -9.30 -21.49 4.20
N CYS A 73 -8.71 -20.38 3.71
CA CYS A 73 -7.79 -19.57 4.50
C CYS A 73 -8.48 -19.06 5.78
N PRO A 74 -7.87 -19.19 6.97
CA PRO A 74 -8.45 -18.68 8.21
C PRO A 74 -8.64 -17.15 8.20
N LEU A 75 -7.97 -16.43 7.30
CA LEU A 75 -8.11 -14.99 7.12
C LEU A 75 -9.12 -14.58 6.04
N TRP A 76 -9.77 -15.54 5.35
CA TRP A 76 -10.66 -15.29 4.21
C TRP A 76 -11.67 -14.16 4.47
N ASN A 77 -12.37 -14.24 5.60
CA ASN A 77 -13.42 -13.30 5.97
C ASN A 77 -12.90 -11.94 6.47
N VAL A 78 -11.62 -11.86 6.86
CA VAL A 78 -11.00 -10.65 7.44
C VAL A 78 -9.91 -10.06 6.55
N ARG A 79 -9.79 -10.54 5.31
CA ARG A 79 -8.77 -10.10 4.36
C ARG A 79 -8.94 -8.61 3.99
N PRO A 80 -7.85 -7.92 3.62
CA PRO A 80 -7.92 -6.60 3.03
C PRO A 80 -8.82 -6.61 1.78
N LYS A 81 -9.79 -5.71 1.71
CA LYS A 81 -10.71 -5.56 0.58
C LYS A 81 -10.15 -4.63 -0.49
#